data_AF-A0A2E1W843-F1
#
_entry.id   AF-A0A2E1W843-F1
#
_cell.length_a   1.000
_cell.length_b   1.000
_cell.length_c   1.000
_cell.angle_alpha   90.00
_cell.angle_beta   90.00
_cell.angle_gamma   90.00
#
_symmetry.space_group_name_H-M   'P 1'
#
loop_
_entity.id
_entity.type
_entity.pdbx_description
1 polymer ?
#
loop_
_entity_poly.entity_id
_entity_poly.type
_entity_poly.pdbx_seq_one_letter_code
_entity_poly.pdbx_strand_id
1 'polypeptide(L)'
;MKIKAEDLLDDLKDKTLKMIQCVESFQSLSENELNQQPGINKWSVLECIGHLNLYSDFYINEFENRISNSKDIVSKYHKIGFLGGQFAKSMLPIGNKIPMKMKTFKSKKPNRSKLSTITLEKFVKQQKQIIQIIDKSRKVNLTKTKCNVTIKYINLRFGDALRFYIFHNVRHIVQANKAIRKEFHC
;
A
#
# COMPACT_ATOMS: atom_id res chain seq x y z
N MET A 1 -7.25 8.07 -19.87
CA MET A 1 -8.29 7.36 -19.09
C MET A 1 -8.81 8.27 -17.97
N LYS A 2 -10.13 8.30 -17.76
CA LYS A 2 -10.77 8.98 -16.62
C LYS A 2 -11.57 7.92 -15.86
N ILE A 3 -11.63 8.03 -14.54
CA ILE A 3 -12.44 7.17 -13.65
C ILE A 3 -13.27 8.11 -12.78
N LYS A 4 -14.48 7.71 -12.38
CA LYS A 4 -15.22 8.44 -11.34
C LYS A 4 -14.38 8.43 -10.05
N ALA A 5 -14.28 9.57 -9.39
CA ALA A 5 -13.48 9.70 -8.18
C ALA A 5 -14.01 8.80 -7.06
N GLU A 6 -15.34 8.69 -6.94
CA GLU A 6 -16.03 7.85 -5.96
C GLU A 6 -15.68 6.36 -6.17
N ASP A 7 -15.93 5.82 -7.37
CA ASP A 7 -15.62 4.42 -7.72
C ASP A 7 -14.14 4.07 -7.45
N LEU A 8 -13.22 5.01 -7.71
CA LEU A 8 -11.81 4.80 -7.42
C LEU A 8 -11.55 4.72 -5.91
N LEU A 9 -12.11 5.63 -5.12
CA LEU A 9 -11.88 5.65 -3.67
C LEU A 9 -12.54 4.43 -3.00
N ASP A 10 -13.70 4.00 -3.48
CA ASP A 10 -14.39 2.79 -3.00
C ASP A 10 -13.54 1.53 -3.28
N ASP A 11 -13.05 1.35 -4.51
CA ASP A 11 -12.16 0.22 -4.85
C ASP A 11 -10.90 0.20 -3.97
N LEU A 12 -10.28 1.36 -3.72
CA LEU A 12 -9.10 1.44 -2.86
C LEU A 12 -9.42 1.15 -1.39
N LYS A 13 -10.58 1.57 -0.91
CA LYS A 13 -11.06 1.27 0.45
C LYS A 13 -11.31 -0.23 0.62
N ASP A 14 -11.98 -0.86 -0.33
CA ASP A 14 -12.26 -2.30 -0.31
C ASP A 14 -10.98 -3.14 -0.32
N LYS A 15 -10.00 -2.78 -1.17
CA LYS A 15 -8.69 -3.44 -1.15
C LYS A 15 -8.01 -3.28 0.21
N THR A 16 -8.10 -2.11 0.82
CA THR A 16 -7.51 -1.85 2.15
C THR A 16 -8.17 -2.70 3.24
N LEU A 17 -9.50 -2.83 3.21
CA LEU A 17 -10.24 -3.69 4.13
C LEU A 17 -9.86 -5.17 3.97
N LYS A 18 -9.77 -5.66 2.73
CA LYS A 18 -9.31 -7.04 2.46
C LYS A 18 -7.89 -7.30 2.98
N MET A 19 -6.98 -6.32 2.86
CA MET A 19 -5.63 -6.44 3.41
C MET A 19 -5.61 -6.47 4.94
N ILE A 20 -6.47 -5.70 5.61
CA ILE A 20 -6.63 -5.75 7.06
C ILE A 20 -7.07 -7.15 7.50
N GLN A 21 -8.15 -7.67 6.90
CA GLN A 21 -8.68 -9.01 7.21
C GLN A 21 -7.62 -10.11 7.00
N CYS A 22 -6.85 -10.01 5.91
CA CYS A 22 -5.74 -10.92 5.65
C CYS A 22 -4.70 -10.90 6.78
N VAL A 23 -4.27 -9.71 7.20
CA VAL A 23 -3.22 -9.58 8.23
C VAL A 23 -3.74 -9.98 9.62
N GLU A 24 -5.01 -9.72 9.92
CA GLU A 24 -5.67 -10.23 11.12
C GLU A 24 -5.67 -11.77 11.14
N SER A 25 -5.89 -12.43 10.00
CA SER A 25 -5.80 -13.90 9.92
C SER A 25 -4.41 -14.45 10.27
N PHE A 26 -3.34 -13.68 10.06
CA PHE A 26 -1.97 -14.09 10.41
C PHE A 26 -1.72 -14.11 11.91
N GLN A 27 -2.55 -13.48 12.73
CA GLN A 27 -2.42 -13.50 14.18
C GLN A 27 -2.66 -14.89 14.79
N SER A 28 -3.27 -15.80 14.04
CA SER A 28 -3.44 -17.21 14.42
C SER A 28 -2.16 -18.06 14.27
N LEU A 29 -1.13 -17.54 13.61
CA LEU A 29 0.12 -18.24 13.36
C LEU A 29 1.13 -18.00 14.48
N SER A 30 1.98 -18.98 14.75
CA SER A 30 3.10 -18.82 15.68
C SER A 30 4.15 -17.83 15.14
N GLU A 31 4.93 -17.21 16.04
CA GLU A 31 6.01 -16.31 15.63
C GLU A 31 7.05 -16.99 14.72
N ASN A 32 7.29 -18.30 14.91
CA ASN A 32 8.17 -19.07 14.06
C ASN A 32 7.62 -19.17 12.63
N GLU A 33 6.34 -19.49 12.46
CA GLU A 33 5.69 -19.52 11.14
C GLU A 33 5.71 -18.14 10.47
N LEU A 34 5.45 -17.09 11.25
CA LEU A 34 5.44 -15.71 10.77
C LEU A 34 6.83 -15.21 10.33
N ASN A 35 7.90 -15.71 10.94
CA ASN A 35 9.28 -15.38 10.60
C ASN A 35 9.92 -16.34 9.58
N GLN A 36 9.28 -17.46 9.26
CA GLN A 36 9.82 -18.43 8.31
C GLN A 36 9.92 -17.84 6.90
N GLN A 37 11.11 -17.95 6.30
CA GLN A 37 11.34 -17.55 4.91
C GLN A 37 11.04 -18.71 3.96
N PRO A 38 10.31 -18.48 2.87
CA PRO A 38 9.95 -19.51 1.90
C PRO A 38 11.10 -19.86 0.92
N GLY A 39 12.32 -19.40 1.19
CA GLY A 39 13.51 -19.66 0.39
C GLY A 39 14.54 -18.54 0.46
N ILE A 40 15.71 -18.81 -0.11
CA ILE A 40 16.84 -17.87 -0.12
C ILE A 40 16.42 -16.54 -0.76
N ASN A 41 16.73 -15.43 -0.09
CA ASN A 41 16.41 -14.06 -0.51
C ASN A 41 14.91 -13.74 -0.64
N LYS A 42 14.01 -14.58 -0.11
CA LYS A 42 12.58 -14.27 0.00
C LYS A 42 12.26 -13.74 1.39
N TRP A 43 11.27 -12.85 1.46
CA TRP A 43 10.83 -12.28 2.74
C TRP A 43 9.82 -13.20 3.42
N SER A 44 9.91 -13.28 4.74
CA SER A 44 8.86 -13.85 5.59
C SER A 44 7.61 -12.98 5.61
N VAL A 45 6.56 -13.43 6.31
CA VAL A 45 5.34 -12.63 6.54
C VAL A 45 5.69 -11.33 7.25
N LEU A 46 6.41 -11.41 8.38
CA LEU A 46 6.73 -10.22 9.16
C LEU A 46 7.68 -9.27 8.43
N GLU A 47 8.58 -9.79 7.58
CA GLU A 47 9.41 -8.92 6.73
C GLU A 47 8.56 -8.17 5.69
N CYS A 48 7.58 -8.84 5.07
CA CYS A 48 6.63 -8.19 4.18
C CYS A 48 5.81 -7.11 4.91
N ILE A 49 5.24 -7.42 6.06
CA ILE A 49 4.41 -6.46 6.81
C ILE A 49 5.25 -5.32 7.40
N GLY A 50 6.42 -5.63 7.95
CA GLY A 50 7.35 -4.62 8.47
C GLY A 50 7.79 -3.63 7.39
N HIS A 51 7.99 -4.09 6.16
CA HIS A 51 8.25 -3.21 5.01
C HIS A 51 7.09 -2.22 4.77
N LEU A 52 5.85 -2.72 4.77
CA LEU A 52 4.66 -1.89 4.58
C LEU A 52 4.47 -0.86 5.69
N ASN A 53 4.82 -1.20 6.93
CA ASN A 53 4.77 -0.28 8.05
C ASN A 53 5.72 0.92 7.84
N LEU A 54 6.95 0.67 7.38
CA LEU A 54 7.92 1.72 7.07
C LEU A 54 7.46 2.63 5.94
N TYR A 55 6.72 2.11 4.97
CA TYR A 55 6.12 2.92 3.90
C TYR A 55 4.96 3.77 4.45
N SER A 56 4.10 3.17 5.26
CA SER A 56 2.94 3.83 5.86
C SER A 56 3.33 5.02 6.75
N ASP A 57 4.45 4.92 7.49
CA ASP A 57 4.98 6.03 8.29
C ASP A 57 5.21 7.32 7.46
N PHE A 58 5.59 7.20 6.18
CA PHE A 58 5.72 8.34 5.27
C PHE A 58 4.37 8.77 4.68
N TYR A 59 3.61 7.82 4.14
CA TYR A 59 2.41 8.12 3.35
C TYR A 59 1.25 8.67 4.18
N ILE A 60 1.09 8.24 5.43
CA ILE A 60 0.05 8.78 6.32
C ILE A 60 0.25 10.29 6.48
N ASN A 61 1.46 10.71 6.88
CA ASN A 61 1.79 12.11 7.07
C ASN A 61 1.68 12.92 5.77
N GLU A 62 2.20 12.40 4.66
CA GLU A 62 2.12 13.09 3.36
C GLU A 62 0.66 13.24 2.90
N PHE A 63 -0.17 12.19 3.00
CA PHE A 63 -1.56 12.25 2.57
C PHE A 63 -2.40 13.19 3.44
N GLU A 64 -2.25 13.13 4.75
CA GLU A 64 -2.93 14.06 5.67
C GLU A 64 -2.55 15.50 5.35
N ASN A 65 -1.26 15.77 5.15
CA ASN A 65 -0.78 17.10 4.77
C ASN A 65 -1.37 17.57 3.43
N ARG A 66 -1.50 16.70 2.42
CA ARG A 66 -2.11 17.05 1.12
C ARG A 66 -3.61 17.31 1.22
N ILE A 67 -4.31 16.56 2.06
CA ILE A 67 -5.74 16.76 2.29
C ILE A 67 -5.97 18.12 2.98
N SER A 68 -5.25 18.40 4.07
CA SER A 68 -5.42 19.63 4.86
C SER A 68 -5.08 20.91 4.07
N ASN A 69 -4.15 20.81 3.11
CA ASN A 69 -3.72 21.96 2.30
C ASN A 69 -4.39 22.01 0.92
N SER A 70 -5.32 21.11 0.60
CA SER A 70 -5.99 21.13 -0.70
C SER A 70 -6.93 22.33 -0.79
N LYS A 71 -6.74 23.16 -1.82
CA LYS A 71 -7.59 24.33 -2.13
C LYS A 71 -8.37 24.14 -3.43
N ASP A 72 -8.12 23.04 -4.14
CA ASP A 72 -8.73 22.77 -5.43
C ASP A 72 -10.18 22.29 -5.26
N ILE A 73 -11.07 22.81 -6.09
CA ILE A 73 -12.46 22.36 -6.17
C ILE A 73 -12.51 20.87 -6.50
N VAL A 74 -13.28 20.09 -5.73
CA VAL A 74 -13.48 18.66 -5.93
C VAL A 74 -13.97 18.37 -7.36
N SER A 75 -13.49 17.28 -7.94
CA SER A 75 -13.88 16.84 -9.28
C SER A 75 -14.57 15.49 -9.21
N LYS A 76 -15.71 15.36 -9.90
CA LYS A 76 -16.43 14.08 -10.07
C LYS A 76 -15.56 12.99 -10.71
N TYR A 77 -14.59 13.39 -11.53
CA TYR A 77 -13.71 12.47 -12.24
C TYR A 77 -12.24 12.68 -11.86
N HIS A 78 -11.54 11.57 -11.67
CA HIS A 78 -10.09 11.53 -11.61
C HIS A 78 -9.50 11.24 -13.01
N LYS A 79 -8.64 12.13 -13.50
CA LYS A 79 -7.85 11.88 -14.72
C LYS A 79 -6.53 11.23 -14.31
N ILE A 80 -6.32 10.01 -14.78
CA ILE A 80 -5.08 9.27 -14.51
C ILE A 80 -3.92 9.94 -15.25
N GLY A 81 -2.83 10.20 -14.52
CA GLY A 81 -1.57 10.68 -15.08
C GLY A 81 -0.84 9.56 -15.80
N PHE A 82 -0.01 9.90 -16.78
CA PHE A 82 0.76 8.90 -17.53
C PHE A 82 1.70 8.11 -16.61
N LEU A 83 2.56 8.81 -15.86
CA LEU A 83 3.48 8.21 -14.88
C LEU A 83 2.74 7.44 -13.78
N GLY A 84 1.70 8.04 -13.20
CA GLY A 84 0.90 7.42 -12.13
C GLY A 84 0.18 6.16 -12.59
N GLY A 85 -0.41 6.19 -13.79
CA GLY A 85 -1.02 5.03 -14.41
C GLY A 85 -0.02 3.90 -14.67
N GLN A 86 1.19 4.24 -15.13
CA GLN A 86 2.24 3.26 -15.40
C GLN A 86 2.78 2.64 -14.11
N PHE A 87 3.02 3.44 -13.08
CA PHE A 87 3.49 2.94 -11.78
C PHE A 87 2.44 2.08 -11.08
N ALA A 88 1.17 2.47 -11.11
CA ALA A 88 0.11 1.64 -10.55
C ALA A 88 0.04 0.28 -11.26
N LYS A 89 0.11 0.25 -12.60
CA LYS A 89 0.13 -1.00 -13.37
C LYS A 89 1.37 -1.85 -13.07
N SER A 90 2.54 -1.24 -12.87
CA SER A 90 3.77 -1.98 -12.59
C SER A 90 3.85 -2.56 -11.17
N MET A 91 2.94 -2.17 -10.28
CA MET A 91 2.84 -2.74 -8.93
C MET A 91 1.97 -3.99 -8.85
N LEU A 92 1.03 -4.19 -9.78
CA LEU A 92 0.20 -5.40 -9.80
C LEU A 92 1.00 -6.60 -10.34
N PRO A 93 1.02 -7.75 -9.62
CA PRO A 93 1.65 -8.97 -10.12
C PRO A 93 0.96 -9.44 -11.42
N ILE A 94 1.74 -9.82 -12.43
CA ILE A 94 1.23 -10.48 -13.65
C ILE A 94 1.62 -11.97 -13.54
N GLY A 95 0.67 -12.80 -13.13
CA GLY A 95 0.94 -14.19 -12.77
C GLY A 95 1.96 -14.31 -11.63
N ASN A 96 3.05 -15.06 -11.86
CA ASN A 96 4.18 -15.15 -10.91
C ASN A 96 5.27 -14.10 -11.15
N LYS A 97 5.11 -13.22 -12.14
CA LYS A 97 6.10 -12.19 -12.49
C LYS A 97 5.70 -10.84 -11.90
N ILE A 98 6.67 -10.21 -11.25
CA ILE A 98 6.58 -8.81 -10.87
C ILE A 98 7.17 -8.01 -12.04
N PRO A 99 6.39 -7.18 -12.75
CA PRO A 99 6.85 -6.52 -13.96
C PRO A 99 8.00 -5.52 -13.70
N MET A 100 8.16 -5.01 -12.46
CA MET A 100 9.28 -4.16 -12.09
C MET A 100 9.92 -4.57 -10.75
N LYS A 101 11.13 -5.12 -10.82
CA LYS A 101 12.00 -5.36 -9.65
C LYS A 101 12.77 -4.08 -9.32
N MET A 102 12.22 -3.25 -8.43
CA MET A 102 12.99 -2.15 -7.83
C MET A 102 13.80 -2.69 -6.65
N LYS A 103 15.06 -2.27 -6.52
CA LYS A 103 15.84 -2.54 -5.30
C LYS A 103 15.12 -1.85 -4.14
N THR A 104 14.76 -2.62 -3.12
CA THR A 104 14.23 -2.06 -1.87
C THR A 104 15.24 -1.08 -1.29
N PHE A 105 14.83 0.18 -1.11
CA PHE A 105 15.67 1.18 -0.45
C PHE A 105 16.13 0.64 0.91
N LYS A 106 17.40 0.84 1.25
CA LYS A 106 17.97 0.36 2.53
C LYS A 106 17.14 0.83 3.73
N SER A 107 16.65 2.08 3.69
CA SER A 107 15.79 2.68 4.73
C SER A 107 14.40 2.05 4.87
N LYS A 108 14.02 1.17 3.94
CA LYS A 108 12.74 0.45 3.95
C LYS A 108 12.92 -1.05 4.11
N LYS A 109 14.11 -1.52 4.48
CA LYS A 109 14.30 -2.91 4.89
C LYS A 109 13.96 -3.01 6.39
N PRO A 110 13.04 -3.90 6.78
CA PRO A 110 12.71 -4.08 8.18
C PRO A 110 13.91 -4.62 8.95
N ASN A 111 14.05 -4.20 10.21
CA ASN A 111 15.05 -4.77 11.11
C ASN A 111 14.53 -6.11 11.64
N ARG A 112 15.14 -7.21 11.20
CA ARG A 112 14.72 -8.58 11.52
C ARG A 112 14.62 -8.85 13.02
N SER A 113 15.49 -8.27 13.85
CA SER A 113 15.47 -8.51 15.30
C SER A 113 14.32 -7.84 16.04
N LYS A 114 13.50 -7.02 15.36
CA LYS A 114 12.38 -6.28 15.96
C LYS A 114 11.00 -6.78 15.49
N LEU A 115 10.96 -7.87 14.73
CA LEU A 115 9.73 -8.35 14.10
C LEU A 115 9.04 -9.40 14.97
N SER A 116 7.90 -9.02 15.55
CA SER A 116 6.97 -9.91 16.25
C SER A 116 5.53 -9.65 15.78
N THR A 117 4.55 -10.27 16.43
CA THR A 117 3.11 -10.03 16.23
C THR A 117 2.72 -8.55 16.33
N ILE A 118 3.45 -7.74 17.11
CA ILE A 118 3.31 -6.27 17.19
C ILE A 118 3.43 -5.61 15.81
N THR A 119 4.20 -6.19 14.89
CA THR A 119 4.34 -5.72 13.50
C THR A 119 3.00 -5.78 12.77
N LEU A 120 2.21 -6.85 13.01
CA LEU A 120 0.88 -7.04 12.41
C LEU A 120 -0.10 -6.01 12.98
N GLU A 121 -0.09 -5.81 14.30
CA GLU A 121 -0.94 -4.82 14.97
C GLU A 121 -0.67 -3.39 14.47
N LYS A 122 0.62 -3.01 14.35
CA LYS A 122 1.01 -1.72 13.77
C LYS A 122 0.44 -1.57 12.36
N PHE A 123 0.53 -2.61 11.53
CA PHE A 123 0.00 -2.57 10.17
C PHE A 123 -1.51 -2.33 10.16
N VAL A 124 -2.28 -3.10 10.93
CA VAL A 124 -3.73 -2.96 11.02
C VAL A 124 -4.11 -1.54 11.47
N LYS A 125 -3.42 -1.02 12.49
CA LYS A 125 -3.62 0.37 12.96
C LYS A 125 -3.38 1.38 11.84
N GLN A 126 -2.28 1.25 11.11
CA GLN A 126 -1.94 2.15 10.00
C GLN A 126 -2.94 2.05 8.85
N GLN A 127 -3.39 0.85 8.48
CA GLN A 127 -4.39 0.70 7.41
C GLN A 127 -5.76 1.26 7.81
N LYS A 128 -6.14 1.21 9.10
CA LYS A 128 -7.34 1.92 9.60
C LYS A 128 -7.22 3.44 9.43
N GLN A 129 -6.03 4.02 9.66
CA GLN A 129 -5.77 5.44 9.35
C GLN A 129 -5.85 5.72 7.84
N ILE A 130 -5.34 4.82 7.01
CA ILE A 130 -5.45 4.94 5.55
C ILE A 130 -6.91 4.92 5.09
N ILE A 131 -7.79 4.11 5.69
CA ILE A 131 -9.22 4.14 5.39
C ILE A 131 -9.81 5.53 5.68
N GLN A 132 -9.48 6.12 6.84
CA GLN A 132 -9.93 7.47 7.19
C GLN A 132 -9.39 8.51 6.19
N ILE A 133 -8.15 8.36 5.73
CA ILE A 133 -7.55 9.20 4.70
C ILE A 133 -8.30 9.07 3.36
N ILE A 134 -8.67 7.85 2.95
CA ILE A 134 -9.45 7.60 1.73
C ILE A 134 -10.81 8.28 1.82
N ASP A 135 -11.50 8.18 2.96
CA ASP A 135 -12.79 8.84 3.18
C ASP A 135 -12.67 10.37 3.13
N LYS A 136 -11.64 10.95 3.78
CA LYS A 136 -11.35 12.38 3.70
C LYS A 136 -11.00 12.84 2.28
N SER A 137 -10.40 11.95 1.47
CA SER A 137 -9.99 12.24 0.10
C SER A 137 -11.18 12.50 -0.85
N ARG A 138 -12.40 12.12 -0.48
CA ARG A 138 -13.63 12.47 -1.24
C ARG A 138 -13.85 13.98 -1.34
N LYS A 139 -13.29 14.75 -0.40
CA LYS A 139 -13.32 16.22 -0.37
C LYS A 139 -12.12 16.87 -1.08
N VAL A 140 -11.31 16.11 -1.79
CA VAL A 140 -10.08 16.58 -2.44
C VAL A 140 -10.14 16.39 -3.94
N ASN A 141 -9.61 17.33 -4.72
CA ASN A 141 -9.43 17.13 -6.15
C ASN A 141 -8.31 16.12 -6.44
N LEU A 142 -8.67 14.86 -6.63
CA LEU A 142 -7.73 13.75 -6.88
C LEU A 142 -6.82 13.97 -8.11
N THR A 143 -7.18 14.86 -9.03
CA THR A 143 -6.42 15.11 -10.27
C THR A 143 -5.44 16.27 -10.13
N LYS A 144 -5.87 17.38 -9.49
CA LYS A 144 -5.08 18.61 -9.40
C LYS A 144 -4.12 18.59 -8.22
N THR A 145 -4.56 18.07 -7.07
CA THR A 145 -3.72 17.95 -5.89
C THR A 145 -2.51 17.06 -6.19
N LYS A 146 -1.31 17.56 -5.86
CA LYS A 146 -0.03 16.86 -6.04
C LYS A 146 0.42 16.23 -4.75
N CYS A 147 1.00 15.05 -4.86
CA CYS A 147 1.49 14.26 -3.75
C CYS A 147 2.90 13.78 -4.05
N ASN A 148 3.79 13.94 -3.08
CA ASN A 148 5.10 13.32 -3.14
C ASN A 148 4.93 11.79 -3.00
N VAL A 149 5.83 11.03 -3.61
CA VAL A 149 5.96 9.60 -3.35
C VAL A 149 7.34 9.30 -2.77
N THR A 150 7.53 8.10 -2.26
CA THR A 150 8.81 7.63 -1.72
C THR A 150 9.96 7.61 -2.74
N ILE A 151 9.68 7.83 -4.02
CA ILE A 151 10.68 8.02 -5.07
C ILE A 151 11.02 9.52 -5.14
N LYS A 152 12.26 9.88 -4.82
CA LYS A 152 12.72 11.28 -4.78
C LYS A 152 12.43 12.00 -6.10
N TYR A 153 12.05 13.27 -6.00
CA TYR A 153 11.76 14.19 -7.11
C TYR A 153 10.56 13.79 -7.99
N ILE A 154 9.77 12.79 -7.59
CA ILE A 154 8.56 12.40 -8.32
C ILE A 154 7.33 12.85 -7.52
N ASN A 155 6.47 13.61 -8.20
CA ASN A 155 5.15 13.97 -7.71
C ASN A 155 4.08 13.36 -8.60
N LEU A 156 3.10 12.70 -7.98
CA LEU A 156 1.94 12.15 -8.67
C LEU A 156 0.71 13.00 -8.39
N ARG A 157 -0.33 12.81 -9.22
CA ARG A 157 -1.68 13.26 -8.85
C ARG A 157 -2.12 12.49 -7.62
N PHE A 158 -2.89 13.11 -6.74
CA PHE A 158 -3.24 12.50 -5.46
C PHE A 158 -3.95 11.14 -5.62
N GLY A 159 -4.90 11.03 -6.56
CA GLY A 159 -5.53 9.75 -6.88
C GLY A 159 -4.56 8.68 -7.40
N ASP A 160 -3.54 9.08 -8.17
CA ASP A 160 -2.50 8.16 -8.63
C ASP A 160 -1.54 7.75 -7.51
N ALA A 161 -1.24 8.65 -6.57
CA ALA A 161 -0.41 8.37 -5.40
C ALA A 161 -1.10 7.36 -4.45
N LEU A 162 -2.40 7.52 -4.21
CA LEU A 162 -3.20 6.56 -3.45
C LEU A 162 -3.16 5.17 -4.12
N ARG A 163 -3.40 5.11 -5.44
CA ARG A 163 -3.31 3.85 -6.22
C ARG A 163 -1.94 3.22 -6.10
N PHE A 164 -0.88 4.00 -6.25
CA PHE A 164 0.50 3.53 -6.15
C PHE A 164 0.78 2.89 -4.79
N TYR A 165 0.42 3.58 -3.70
CA TYR A 165 0.59 3.09 -2.34
C TYR A 165 -0.23 1.82 -2.06
N ILE A 166 -1.53 1.83 -2.36
CA ILE A 166 -2.39 0.67 -2.10
C ILE A 166 -1.97 -0.54 -2.95
N PHE A 167 -1.62 -0.36 -4.22
CA PHE A 167 -1.19 -1.48 -5.06
C PHE A 167 0.19 -2.02 -4.65
N HIS A 168 1.08 -1.17 -4.11
CA HIS A 168 2.29 -1.62 -3.44
C HIS A 168 1.94 -2.51 -2.23
N ASN A 169 1.00 -2.11 -1.38
CA ASN A 169 0.58 -2.91 -0.22
C ASN A 169 0.01 -4.27 -0.68
N VAL A 170 -0.90 -4.27 -1.66
CA VAL A 170 -1.50 -5.51 -2.22
C VAL A 170 -0.42 -6.48 -2.67
N ARG A 171 0.60 -5.99 -3.39
CA ARG A 171 1.71 -6.82 -3.86
C ARG A 171 2.46 -7.51 -2.71
N HIS A 172 2.72 -6.82 -1.61
CA HIS A 172 3.41 -7.39 -0.45
C HIS A 172 2.51 -8.29 0.41
N ILE A 173 1.20 -8.05 0.44
CA ILE A 173 0.25 -8.99 1.05
C ILE A 173 0.19 -10.31 0.28
N VAL A 174 0.21 -10.26 -1.07
CA VAL A 174 0.33 -11.48 -1.89
C VAL A 174 1.64 -12.21 -1.62
N GLN A 175 2.75 -11.49 -1.42
CA GLN A 175 4.03 -12.10 -1.05
C GLN A 175 3.99 -12.76 0.34
N ALA A 176 3.37 -12.10 1.32
CA ALA A 176 3.21 -12.64 2.67
C ALA A 176 2.40 -13.94 2.67
N ASN A 177 1.26 -13.99 1.97
CA ASN A 177 0.46 -15.22 1.84
C ASN A 177 1.24 -16.36 1.19
N LYS A 178 1.98 -16.06 0.11
CA LYS A 178 2.84 -17.05 -0.56
C LYS A 178 3.93 -17.60 0.36
N ALA A 179 4.39 -16.83 1.38
CA ALA A 179 5.38 -17.31 2.33
C ALA A 179 4.86 -18.46 3.22
N ILE A 180 3.57 -18.47 3.51
CA ILE A 180 2.91 -19.47 4.37
C ILE A 180 2.09 -20.50 3.59
N ARG A 181 2.25 -20.58 2.26
CA ARG A 181 1.53 -21.49 1.35
C ARG A 181 0.00 -21.46 1.49
N LYS A 182 -0.59 -20.38 2.01
CA LYS A 182 -2.05 -20.17 1.95
C LYS A 182 -2.40 -19.55 0.61
N GLU A 183 -3.20 -20.25 -0.20
CA GLU A 183 -3.77 -19.67 -1.43
C GLU A 183 -4.75 -18.56 -1.05
N PHE A 184 -4.67 -17.44 -1.77
CA PHE A 184 -5.61 -16.33 -1.59
C PHE A 184 -6.69 -16.45 -2.66
N HIS A 185 -7.95 -16.58 -2.23
CA HIS A 185 -9.11 -16.30 -3.08
C HIS A 185 -9.60 -14.89 -2.73
N CYS A 186 -9.35 -13.94 -3.63
CA CYS A 186 -9.63 -12.51 -3.47
C CYS A 186 -10.81 -12.08 -4.34
#